data_AF-A0A9W4X5Y1-F1
#
_entry.id   AF-A0A9W4X5Y1-F1
#
_cell.length_a   1.000
_cell.length_b   1.000
_cell.length_c   1.000
_cell.angle_alpha   90.00
_cell.angle_beta   90.00
_cell.angle_gamma   90.00
#
_symmetry.space_group_name_H-M   'P 1'
#
loop_
_entity.id
_entity.type
_entity.pdbx_description
1 polymer ?
#
loop_
_entity_poly.entity_id
_entity_poly.type
_entity_poly.pdbx_seq_one_letter_code
_entity_poly.pdbx_strand_id
1 'polypeptide(L)'
;MVNIQKYLNQKYPTKEDKEKVKEIIINRENPLSEVEGGELNLSEYFNLEKLIVDGRDLKTPLTELKVDGCSKLIQLKCIINYTFKINDLRDLDLSNCRCLADLACQVNLFTSIDFLKRLPHPEKLFYLDIGDNDFATQDLKLQAKLTELQTKFQAKEEELQEQIEAKEKQVANAKTKLDTIRSKKAKLAKQLNKVTNPVEREQLNQVFLEAERKLMKAEMELEFNEKEKTSLSLRVKELEDKLEKERQNVLGAIEKRVEDIKEVSRIASVSQSSEPLGRFARLGRAADDITDFVHDCATD
;
A
#
# COMPACT_ATOMS: atom_id res chain seq x y z
N MET A 1 25.78 0.55 -29.63
CA MET A 1 24.55 0.94 -28.93
C MET A 1 24.89 1.26 -27.47
N VAL A 2 24.08 2.09 -26.82
CA VAL A 2 24.26 2.44 -25.40
C VAL A 2 23.17 1.68 -24.64
N ASN A 3 23.56 0.85 -23.67
CA ASN A 3 22.61 0.20 -22.77
C ASN A 3 22.24 1.12 -21.60
N ILE A 4 21.17 0.79 -20.89
CA ILE A 4 20.60 1.60 -19.80
C ILE A 4 21.63 1.93 -18.71
N GLN A 5 22.50 0.98 -18.35
CA GLN A 5 23.56 1.22 -17.38
C GLN A 5 24.56 2.26 -17.89
N LYS A 6 25.01 2.12 -19.14
CA LYS A 6 25.97 3.04 -19.76
C LYS A 6 25.36 4.43 -19.93
N TYR A 7 24.08 4.52 -20.25
CA TYR A 7 23.35 5.78 -20.30
C TYR A 7 23.37 6.48 -18.93
N LEU A 8 23.05 5.77 -17.84
CA LEU A 8 23.08 6.34 -16.50
C LEU A 8 24.50 6.70 -16.05
N ASN A 9 25.52 5.90 -16.39
CA ASN A 9 26.91 6.22 -16.11
C ASN A 9 27.41 7.45 -16.89
N GLN A 10 26.87 7.73 -18.07
CA GLN A 10 27.17 8.97 -18.79
C GLN A 10 26.48 10.18 -18.18
N LYS A 11 25.25 10.00 -17.69
CA LYS A 11 24.47 11.06 -17.04
C LYS A 11 24.97 11.39 -15.64
N TYR A 12 25.42 10.39 -14.91
CA TYR A 12 25.92 10.47 -13.53
C TYR A 12 27.29 9.77 -13.43
N PRO A 13 28.36 10.42 -13.93
CA PRO A 13 29.67 9.79 -14.11
C PRO A 13 30.42 9.58 -12.79
N THR A 14 30.18 10.42 -11.78
CA THR A 14 30.88 10.31 -10.50
C THR A 14 29.99 9.74 -9.41
N LYS A 15 30.61 9.20 -8.35
CA LYS A 15 29.90 8.73 -7.16
C LYS A 15 29.08 9.86 -6.51
N GLU A 16 29.63 11.07 -6.47
CA GLU A 16 28.95 12.24 -5.90
C GLU A 16 27.70 12.61 -6.72
N ASP A 17 27.74 12.46 -8.05
CA ASP A 17 26.57 12.67 -8.89
C ASP A 17 25.47 11.66 -8.57
N LYS A 18 25.82 10.37 -8.45
CA LYS A 18 24.89 9.28 -8.11
C LYS A 18 24.28 9.45 -6.72
N GLU A 19 25.07 9.91 -5.75
CA GLU A 19 24.60 10.22 -4.39
C GLU A 19 23.55 11.34 -4.36
N LYS A 20 23.57 12.27 -5.32
CA LYS A 20 22.57 13.35 -5.39
C LYS A 20 21.25 12.92 -6.02
N VAL A 21 21.21 11.77 -6.68
CA VAL A 21 20.01 11.29 -7.39
C VAL A 21 18.98 10.75 -6.41
N LYS A 22 17.79 11.36 -6.43
CA LYS A 22 16.61 10.90 -5.68
C LYS A 22 15.60 10.15 -6.53
N GLU A 23 15.55 10.46 -7.82
CA GLU A 23 14.56 9.89 -8.73
C GLU A 23 15.22 9.49 -10.05
N ILE A 24 14.89 8.28 -10.52
CA ILE A 24 15.18 7.81 -11.87
C ILE A 24 13.86 7.44 -12.50
N ILE A 25 13.51 8.14 -13.58
CA ILE A 25 12.28 7.92 -14.34
C ILE A 25 12.66 7.74 -15.81
N ILE A 26 12.36 6.54 -16.30
CA ILE A 26 12.50 6.12 -17.70
C ILE A 26 11.10 5.72 -18.14
N ASN A 27 10.42 6.61 -18.84
CA ASN A 27 9.04 6.46 -19.29
C ASN A 27 8.83 7.27 -20.60
N ARG A 28 7.62 7.23 -21.15
CA ARG A 28 7.26 7.94 -22.40
C ARG A 28 7.51 9.45 -22.39
N GLU A 29 7.58 10.09 -21.22
CA GLU A 29 7.86 11.53 -21.09
C GLU A 29 9.37 11.83 -21.16
N ASN A 30 10.21 10.82 -20.91
CA ASN A 30 11.65 10.85 -21.10
C ASN A 30 12.12 9.58 -21.83
N PRO A 31 11.64 9.36 -23.07
CA PRO A 31 11.79 8.08 -23.76
C PRO A 31 13.25 7.86 -24.16
N LEU A 32 13.78 6.71 -23.79
CA LEU A 32 15.11 6.26 -24.18
C LEU A 32 15.01 5.26 -25.33
N SER A 33 14.15 5.51 -26.32
CA SER A 33 13.86 4.60 -27.43
C SER A 33 15.09 4.21 -28.27
N GLU A 34 16.24 4.86 -28.05
CA GLU A 34 17.53 4.50 -28.62
C GLU A 34 18.43 3.62 -27.76
N VAL A 35 18.10 3.47 -26.47
CA VAL A 35 18.87 2.79 -25.43
C VAL A 35 18.40 1.34 -25.29
N GLU A 36 19.36 0.43 -25.21
CA GLU A 36 19.10 -0.98 -24.92
C GLU A 36 18.80 -1.18 -23.43
N GLY A 37 17.96 -2.15 -23.08
CA GLY A 37 17.82 -2.62 -21.71
C GLY A 37 19.04 -3.43 -21.27
N GLY A 38 18.80 -4.63 -20.75
CA GLY A 38 19.82 -5.51 -20.16
C GLY A 38 19.90 -5.37 -18.65
N GLU A 39 21.11 -5.31 -18.10
CA GLU A 39 21.33 -5.22 -16.67
C GLU A 39 21.33 -3.76 -16.19
N LEU A 40 20.63 -3.50 -15.08
CA LEU A 40 20.64 -2.22 -14.39
C LEU A 40 21.06 -2.42 -12.94
N ASN A 41 22.23 -1.89 -12.60
CA ASN A 41 22.79 -1.86 -11.26
C ASN A 41 22.70 -0.44 -10.67
N LEU A 42 21.92 -0.32 -9.59
CA LEU A 42 21.71 0.91 -8.86
C LEU A 42 22.31 0.87 -7.44
N SER A 43 23.20 -0.06 -7.13
CA SER A 43 23.78 -0.23 -5.79
C SER A 43 24.55 1.01 -5.30
N GLU A 44 25.00 1.89 -6.21
CA GLU A 44 25.69 3.15 -5.87
C GLU A 44 24.75 4.35 -5.68
N TYR A 45 23.44 4.18 -5.85
CA TYR A 45 22.43 5.25 -5.75
C TYR A 45 21.78 5.27 -4.36
N PHE A 46 22.58 5.49 -3.32
CA PHE A 46 22.18 5.35 -1.91
C PHE A 46 21.00 6.25 -1.47
N ASN A 47 20.78 7.36 -2.17
CA ASN A 47 19.71 8.32 -1.87
C ASN A 47 18.50 8.21 -2.81
N LEU A 48 18.44 7.17 -3.64
CA LEU A 48 17.32 6.95 -4.55
C LEU A 48 16.05 6.64 -3.74
N GLU A 49 15.02 7.46 -3.95
CA GLU A 49 13.71 7.35 -3.31
C GLU A 49 12.68 6.77 -4.29
N LYS A 50 12.87 6.98 -5.59
CA LYS A 50 11.92 6.56 -6.64
C LYS A 50 12.63 6.02 -7.87
N LEU A 51 12.23 4.83 -8.28
CA LEU A 51 12.62 4.21 -9.55
C LEU A 51 11.38 3.87 -10.37
N ILE A 52 11.31 4.43 -11.57
CA ILE A 52 10.32 4.06 -12.58
C ILE A 52 11.07 3.68 -13.85
N VAL A 53 10.90 2.43 -14.28
CA VAL A 53 11.40 1.90 -15.54
C VAL A 53 10.22 1.30 -16.29
N ASP A 54 9.79 1.98 -17.35
CA ASP A 54 8.82 1.46 -18.31
C ASP A 54 9.59 0.73 -19.41
N GLY A 55 9.42 -0.60 -19.48
CA GLY A 55 10.15 -1.43 -20.44
C GLY A 55 9.83 -1.10 -21.91
N ARG A 56 8.73 -0.38 -22.19
CA ARG A 56 8.37 0.07 -23.55
C ARG A 56 9.34 1.09 -24.10
N ASP A 57 9.99 1.84 -23.22
CA ASP A 57 10.92 2.90 -23.59
C ASP A 57 12.36 2.38 -23.77
N LEU A 58 12.56 1.05 -23.71
CA LEU A 58 13.82 0.37 -23.99
C LEU A 58 13.76 -0.41 -25.32
N LYS A 59 14.89 -0.46 -26.04
CA LYS A 59 15.03 -1.26 -27.28
C LYS A 59 14.96 -2.76 -27.01
N THR A 60 15.52 -3.20 -25.88
CA THR A 60 15.55 -4.59 -25.43
C THR A 60 15.04 -4.67 -23.98
N PRO A 61 14.52 -5.83 -23.55
CA PRO A 61 14.06 -6.04 -22.18
C PRO A 61 15.09 -5.67 -21.11
N LEU A 62 14.62 -5.23 -19.95
CA LEU A 62 15.44 -5.25 -18.74
C LEU A 62 15.52 -6.70 -18.25
N THR A 63 16.73 -7.24 -18.11
CA THR A 63 16.98 -8.64 -17.77
C THR A 63 17.42 -8.82 -16.32
N GLU A 64 17.98 -7.79 -15.71
CA GLU A 64 18.39 -7.79 -14.31
C GLU A 64 18.24 -6.39 -13.70
N LEU A 65 17.79 -6.35 -12.44
CA LEU A 65 17.72 -5.13 -11.65
C LEU A 65 18.34 -5.36 -10.27
N LYS A 66 19.40 -4.62 -9.95
CA LYS A 66 20.07 -4.62 -8.64
C LYS A 66 19.77 -3.32 -7.91
N VAL A 67 19.04 -3.41 -6.80
CA VAL A 67 18.64 -2.28 -5.92
C VAL A 67 19.10 -2.46 -4.48
N ASP A 68 20.05 -3.36 -4.24
CA ASP A 68 20.62 -3.70 -2.93
C ASP A 68 21.30 -2.51 -2.22
N GLY A 69 21.68 -1.45 -2.93
CA GLY A 69 22.18 -0.21 -2.31
C GLY A 69 21.11 0.83 -1.96
N CYS A 70 19.86 0.62 -2.41
CA CYS A 70 18.81 1.65 -2.42
C CYS A 70 17.98 1.66 -1.13
N SER A 71 18.62 1.86 0.03
CA SER A 71 17.94 1.77 1.34
C SER A 71 16.81 2.78 1.58
N LYS A 72 16.80 3.89 0.81
CA LYS A 72 15.78 4.94 0.86
C LYS A 72 14.68 4.78 -0.18
N LEU A 73 14.70 3.70 -0.97
CA LEU A 73 13.71 3.48 -2.04
C LEU A 73 12.31 3.33 -1.43
N ILE A 74 11.41 4.23 -1.82
CA ILE A 74 10.00 4.27 -1.39
C ILE A 74 9.12 3.67 -2.50
N GLN A 75 9.43 3.98 -3.76
CA GLN A 75 8.66 3.55 -4.91
C GLN A 75 9.54 2.83 -5.93
N LEU A 76 9.12 1.62 -6.31
CA LEU A 76 9.76 0.80 -7.32
C LEU A 76 8.72 0.35 -8.35
N LYS A 77 8.82 0.87 -9.57
CA LYS A 77 7.95 0.51 -10.69
C LYS A 77 8.80 0.02 -11.86
N CYS A 78 8.75 -1.28 -12.12
CA CYS A 78 9.37 -1.90 -13.28
C CYS A 78 8.28 -2.59 -14.08
N ILE A 79 7.59 -1.79 -14.89
CA ILE A 79 6.30 -2.14 -15.49
C ILE A 79 6.37 -2.14 -17.01
N ILE A 80 5.46 -2.88 -17.63
CA ILE A 80 5.08 -2.69 -19.04
C ILE A 80 3.57 -2.60 -19.12
N ASN A 81 3.07 -1.67 -19.95
CA ASN A 81 1.65 -1.56 -20.27
C ASN A 81 1.44 -1.76 -21.78
N TYR A 82 0.99 -2.97 -22.15
CA TYR A 82 0.61 -3.42 -23.50
C TYR A 82 1.70 -3.93 -24.46
N THR A 83 1.31 -5.05 -25.08
CA THR A 83 1.78 -5.94 -26.15
C THR A 83 3.15 -5.75 -26.83
N PHE A 84 3.90 -6.86 -26.90
CA PHE A 84 5.08 -7.21 -27.71
C PHE A 84 6.49 -7.07 -27.11
N LYS A 85 6.65 -6.52 -25.91
CA LYS A 85 7.91 -6.63 -25.16
C LYS A 85 7.60 -6.93 -23.70
N ILE A 86 8.26 -7.94 -23.14
CA ILE A 86 8.26 -8.24 -21.71
C ILE A 86 9.58 -7.75 -21.12
N ASN A 87 9.61 -7.41 -19.84
CA ASN A 87 10.87 -7.44 -19.10
C ASN A 87 11.16 -8.90 -18.73
N ASP A 88 12.44 -9.22 -18.68
CA ASP A 88 12.92 -10.59 -18.45
C ASP A 88 13.35 -10.80 -16.99
N LEU A 89 12.86 -9.96 -16.09
CA LEU A 89 13.14 -10.06 -14.66
C LEU A 89 12.53 -11.36 -14.12
N ARG A 90 13.40 -12.20 -13.57
CA ARG A 90 13.04 -13.49 -12.96
C ARG A 90 13.19 -13.50 -11.44
N ASP A 91 14.01 -12.58 -10.92
CA ASP A 91 14.21 -12.40 -9.49
C ASP A 91 14.52 -10.92 -9.17
N LEU A 92 14.29 -10.53 -7.92
CA LEU A 92 14.52 -9.17 -7.44
C LEU A 92 14.98 -9.18 -5.98
N ASP A 93 16.23 -8.81 -5.71
CA ASP A 93 16.69 -8.70 -4.33
C ASP A 93 16.25 -7.38 -3.70
N LEU A 94 15.28 -7.47 -2.78
CA LEU A 94 14.73 -6.34 -2.03
C LEU A 94 15.26 -6.26 -0.58
N SER A 95 16.29 -7.05 -0.24
CA SER A 95 16.81 -7.20 1.14
C SER A 95 17.31 -5.94 1.82
N ASN A 96 17.57 -4.87 1.07
CA ASN A 96 17.99 -3.59 1.62
C ASN A 96 16.95 -2.47 1.47
N CYS A 97 15.80 -2.73 0.86
CA CYS A 97 14.75 -1.74 0.58
C CYS A 97 13.87 -1.48 1.83
N ARG A 98 14.43 -0.83 2.86
CA ARG A 98 13.80 -0.64 4.18
C ARG A 98 12.60 0.31 4.23
N CYS A 99 12.44 1.13 3.19
CA CYS A 99 11.39 2.15 3.10
C CYS A 99 10.36 1.85 2.00
N LEU A 100 10.44 0.67 1.35
CA LEU A 100 9.63 0.38 0.18
C LEU A 100 8.15 0.31 0.56
N ALA A 101 7.35 1.10 -0.15
CA ALA A 101 5.95 1.33 0.15
C ALA A 101 5.05 1.08 -1.07
N ASP A 102 5.55 1.36 -2.28
CA ASP A 102 4.86 1.14 -3.56
C ASP A 102 5.73 0.25 -4.46
N LEU A 103 5.25 -0.97 -4.73
CA LEU A 103 5.91 -1.95 -5.59
C LEU A 103 5.00 -2.36 -6.75
N ALA A 104 5.42 -2.03 -7.98
CA ALA A 104 4.75 -2.45 -9.20
C ALA A 104 5.76 -3.17 -10.12
N CYS A 105 5.57 -4.46 -10.34
CA CYS A 105 6.42 -5.34 -11.12
C CYS A 105 5.58 -6.30 -11.97
N GLN A 106 4.44 -5.82 -12.47
CA GLN A 106 3.61 -6.59 -13.39
C GLN A 106 4.27 -6.80 -14.75
N VAL A 107 3.88 -7.86 -15.46
CA VAL A 107 4.38 -8.19 -16.81
C VAL A 107 5.90 -8.49 -16.81
N ASN A 108 6.30 -9.45 -15.98
CA ASN A 108 7.68 -9.96 -15.87
C ASN A 108 7.66 -11.52 -15.93
N LEU A 109 8.77 -12.16 -15.55
CA LEU A 109 8.94 -13.62 -15.56
C LEU A 109 9.15 -14.19 -14.14
N PHE A 110 8.57 -13.57 -13.12
CA PHE A 110 8.65 -14.10 -11.76
C PHE A 110 7.84 -15.39 -11.66
N THR A 111 8.48 -16.46 -11.17
CA THR A 111 7.85 -17.78 -10.98
C THR A 111 7.43 -18.05 -9.54
N SER A 112 7.87 -17.20 -8.62
CA SER A 112 7.61 -17.30 -7.18
C SER A 112 7.54 -15.91 -6.55
N ILE A 113 6.77 -15.80 -5.47
CA ILE A 113 6.71 -14.59 -4.63
C ILE A 113 7.84 -14.52 -3.59
N ASP A 114 8.82 -15.44 -3.64
CA ASP A 114 9.94 -15.52 -2.69
C ASP A 114 10.73 -14.23 -2.53
N PHE A 115 10.82 -13.43 -3.60
CA PHE A 115 11.52 -12.16 -3.56
C PHE A 115 10.90 -11.15 -2.59
N LEU A 116 9.59 -11.22 -2.35
CA LEU A 116 8.89 -10.41 -1.35
C LEU A 116 9.30 -10.79 0.07
N LYS A 117 9.71 -12.04 0.31
CA LYS A 117 10.16 -12.52 1.63
C LYS A 117 11.46 -11.87 2.07
N ARG A 118 12.22 -11.32 1.12
CA ARG A 118 13.47 -10.62 1.42
C ARG A 118 13.23 -9.19 1.89
N LEU A 119 12.01 -8.64 1.79
CA LEU A 119 11.75 -7.28 2.27
C LEU A 119 12.02 -7.15 3.78
N PRO A 120 12.82 -6.15 4.22
CA PRO A 120 13.07 -5.92 5.65
C PRO A 120 11.84 -5.47 6.43
N HIS A 121 10.96 -4.73 5.75
CA HIS A 121 9.79 -4.06 6.33
C HIS A 121 8.55 -4.24 5.43
N PRO A 122 8.06 -5.48 5.24
CA PRO A 122 6.90 -5.73 4.38
C PRO A 122 5.64 -5.01 4.88
N GLU A 123 5.57 -4.65 6.16
CA GLU A 123 4.47 -3.87 6.76
C GLU A 123 4.31 -2.47 6.17
N LYS A 124 5.37 -1.90 5.58
CA LYS A 124 5.32 -0.57 4.95
C LYS A 124 4.75 -0.57 3.54
N LEU A 125 4.56 -1.74 2.95
CA LEU A 125 4.05 -1.88 1.59
C LEU A 125 2.54 -1.60 1.57
N PHE A 126 2.16 -0.47 0.99
CA PHE A 126 0.75 -0.05 0.85
C PHE A 126 0.18 -0.43 -0.52
N TYR A 127 1.02 -0.56 -1.55
CA TYR A 127 0.63 -0.95 -2.90
C TYR A 127 1.53 -2.05 -3.44
N LEU A 128 0.91 -3.11 -3.97
CA LEU A 128 1.58 -4.23 -4.61
C LEU A 128 0.84 -4.61 -5.90
N ASP A 129 1.51 -4.47 -7.02
CA ASP A 129 1.08 -5.02 -8.30
C ASP A 129 2.17 -5.92 -8.86
N ILE A 130 1.86 -7.21 -8.95
CA ILE A 130 2.74 -8.25 -9.52
C ILE A 130 1.98 -9.05 -10.58
N GLY A 131 0.90 -8.49 -11.15
CA GLY A 131 0.10 -9.18 -12.17
C GLY A 131 0.91 -9.65 -13.38
N ASP A 132 0.34 -10.56 -14.17
CA ASP A 132 0.93 -11.01 -15.44
C ASP A 132 2.39 -11.50 -15.31
N ASN A 133 2.63 -12.36 -14.32
CA ASN A 133 3.86 -13.10 -14.09
C ASN A 133 3.60 -14.62 -14.18
N ASP A 134 4.66 -15.43 -14.21
CA ASP A 134 4.58 -16.89 -14.36
C ASP A 134 4.44 -17.63 -13.01
N PHE A 135 3.60 -17.11 -12.11
CA PHE A 135 3.41 -17.69 -10.78
C PHE A 135 2.66 -19.02 -10.82
N ALA A 136 3.03 -19.94 -9.92
CA ALA A 136 2.25 -21.15 -9.71
C ALA A 136 0.83 -20.81 -9.19
N THR A 137 -0.17 -21.61 -9.58
CA THR A 137 -1.60 -21.39 -9.25
C THR A 137 -1.93 -21.28 -7.75
N GLN A 138 -1.06 -21.75 -6.85
CA GLN A 138 -1.24 -21.59 -5.41
C GLN A 138 -0.81 -20.21 -4.89
N ASP A 139 0.16 -19.57 -5.54
CA ASP A 139 0.61 -18.22 -5.18
C ASP A 139 -0.46 -17.17 -5.56
N LEU A 140 -1.20 -17.43 -6.66
CA LEU A 140 -2.36 -16.64 -7.07
C LEU A 140 -3.50 -16.65 -6.03
N LYS A 141 -3.69 -17.74 -5.28
CA LYS A 141 -4.72 -17.82 -4.20
C LYS A 141 -4.37 -16.97 -2.98
N LEU A 142 -3.09 -16.88 -2.64
CA LEU A 142 -2.61 -16.05 -1.53
C LEU A 142 -2.69 -14.56 -1.89
N GLN A 143 -2.34 -14.21 -3.14
CA GLN A 143 -2.54 -12.87 -3.68
C GLN A 143 -4.02 -12.46 -3.64
N ALA A 144 -4.92 -13.29 -4.16
CA ALA A 144 -6.35 -13.00 -4.15
C ALA A 144 -6.89 -12.78 -2.72
N LYS A 145 -6.44 -13.58 -1.74
CA LYS A 145 -6.84 -13.42 -0.34
C LYS A 145 -6.30 -12.14 0.30
N LEU A 146 -5.06 -11.76 -0.01
CA LEU A 146 -4.48 -10.49 0.47
C LEU A 146 -5.22 -9.29 -0.13
N THR A 147 -5.50 -9.32 -1.43
CA THR A 147 -6.26 -8.27 -2.12
C THR A 147 -7.71 -8.18 -1.59
N GLU A 148 -8.38 -9.31 -1.35
CA GLU A 148 -9.73 -9.32 -0.77
C GLU A 148 -9.76 -8.76 0.66
N LEU A 149 -8.77 -9.08 1.48
CA LEU A 149 -8.65 -8.50 2.81
C LEU A 149 -8.39 -6.99 2.73
N GLN A 150 -7.44 -6.56 1.91
CA GLN A 150 -7.13 -5.13 1.73
C GLN A 150 -8.36 -4.33 1.31
N THR A 151 -9.08 -4.79 0.28
CA THR A 151 -10.29 -4.13 -0.21
C THR A 151 -11.41 -4.08 0.83
N LYS A 152 -11.63 -5.14 1.61
CA LYS A 152 -12.62 -5.14 2.71
C LYS A 152 -12.29 -4.16 3.81
N PHE A 153 -11.03 -4.09 4.22
CA PHE A 153 -10.60 -3.16 5.26
C PHE A 153 -10.64 -1.71 4.79
N GLN A 154 -10.21 -1.45 3.56
CA GLN A 154 -10.25 -0.11 2.97
C GLN A 154 -11.68 0.43 2.86
N ALA A 155 -12.63 -0.39 2.40
CA ALA A 155 -14.04 0.00 2.36
C ALA A 155 -14.60 0.32 3.76
N LYS A 156 -14.16 -0.40 4.80
CA LYS A 156 -14.60 -0.16 6.18
C LYS A 156 -13.98 1.10 6.78
N GLU A 157 -12.73 1.39 6.43
CA GLU A 157 -12.03 2.61 6.82
C GLU A 157 -12.69 3.84 6.20
N GLU A 158 -12.99 3.80 4.89
CA GLU A 158 -13.72 4.87 4.20
C GLU A 158 -15.08 5.14 4.85
N GLU A 159 -15.87 4.10 5.15
CA GLU A 159 -17.17 4.22 5.84
C GLU A 159 -17.05 4.91 7.22
N LEU A 160 -15.99 4.60 7.98
CA LEU A 160 -15.75 5.22 9.29
C LEU A 160 -15.26 6.66 9.15
N GLN A 161 -14.44 6.94 8.13
CA GLN A 161 -13.94 8.28 7.86
C GLN A 161 -15.07 9.23 7.48
N GLU A 162 -16.01 8.80 6.64
CA GLU A 162 -17.23 9.57 6.33
C GLU A 162 -18.06 9.88 7.60
N GLN A 163 -18.17 8.91 8.52
CA GLN A 163 -18.87 9.12 9.80
C GLN A 163 -18.15 10.14 10.69
N ILE A 164 -16.81 10.11 10.73
CA ILE A 164 -16.00 11.09 11.47
C ILE A 164 -16.21 12.49 10.89
N GLU A 165 -16.11 12.66 9.57
CA GLU A 165 -16.33 13.96 8.91
C GLU A 165 -17.73 14.51 9.17
N ALA A 166 -18.75 13.66 9.09
CA ALA A 166 -20.12 14.04 9.44
C ALA A 166 -20.23 14.52 10.89
N LYS A 167 -19.56 13.85 11.83
CA LYS A 167 -19.52 14.25 13.24
C LYS A 167 -18.73 15.53 13.47
N GLU A 168 -17.63 15.76 12.76
CA GLU A 168 -16.87 17.01 12.81
C GLU A 168 -17.73 18.21 12.40
N LYS A 169 -18.51 18.06 11.33
CA LYS A 169 -19.47 19.07 10.89
C LYS A 169 -20.54 19.34 11.94
N GLN A 170 -21.04 18.30 12.62
CA GLN A 170 -21.99 18.46 13.74
C GLN A 170 -21.37 19.23 14.91
N VAL A 171 -20.14 18.89 15.30
CA VAL A 171 -19.39 19.59 16.35
C VAL A 171 -19.15 21.07 16.00
N ALA A 172 -18.75 21.36 14.76
CA ALA A 172 -18.54 22.74 14.30
C ALA A 172 -19.84 23.57 14.34
N ASN A 173 -20.95 22.97 13.91
CA ASN A 173 -22.27 23.60 14.00
C ASN A 173 -22.71 23.83 15.44
N ALA A 174 -22.49 22.86 16.34
CA ALA A 174 -22.79 22.99 17.75
C ALA A 174 -21.97 24.11 18.41
N LYS A 175 -20.66 24.19 18.12
CA LYS A 175 -19.78 25.28 18.60
C LYS A 175 -20.28 26.65 18.17
N THR A 176 -20.65 26.81 16.89
CA THR A 176 -21.18 28.07 16.36
C THR A 176 -22.49 28.49 17.03
N LYS A 177 -23.42 27.54 17.25
CA LYS A 177 -24.66 27.80 18.01
C LYS A 177 -24.35 28.25 19.44
N LEU A 178 -23.41 27.58 20.08
CA LEU A 178 -23.03 27.82 21.46
C LEU A 178 -22.40 29.22 21.62
N ASP A 179 -21.51 29.62 20.72
CA ASP A 179 -20.92 30.96 20.70
C ASP A 179 -21.98 32.06 20.50
N THR A 180 -22.97 31.79 19.65
CA THR A 180 -24.12 32.69 19.46
C THR A 180 -24.92 32.87 20.75
N ILE A 181 -25.18 31.77 21.48
CA ILE A 181 -25.89 31.81 22.76
C ILE A 181 -25.06 32.56 23.82
N ARG A 182 -23.75 32.29 23.91
CA ARG A 182 -22.82 32.98 24.82
C ARG A 182 -22.81 34.49 24.56
N SER A 183 -22.73 34.91 23.30
CA SER A 183 -22.78 36.32 22.91
C SER A 183 -24.10 36.98 23.31
N LYS A 184 -25.24 36.32 23.08
CA LYS A 184 -26.56 36.81 23.51
C LYS A 184 -26.67 36.93 25.03
N LYS A 185 -26.24 35.91 25.78
CA LYS A 185 -26.21 35.91 27.25
C LYS A 185 -25.35 37.06 27.79
N ALA A 186 -24.18 37.29 27.21
CA ALA A 186 -23.29 38.39 27.60
C ALA A 186 -23.94 39.77 27.37
N LYS A 187 -24.70 39.95 26.28
CA LYS A 187 -25.47 41.17 26.02
C LYS A 187 -26.60 41.36 27.06
N LEU A 188 -27.34 40.30 27.37
CA LEU A 188 -28.40 40.33 28.39
C LEU A 188 -27.85 40.68 29.78
N ALA A 189 -26.72 40.10 30.18
CA ALA A 189 -26.05 40.44 31.45
C ALA A 189 -25.69 41.93 31.54
N LYS A 190 -25.17 42.50 30.45
CA LYS A 190 -24.87 43.95 30.38
C LYS A 190 -26.12 44.82 30.46
N GLN A 191 -27.23 44.39 29.88
CA GLN A 191 -28.51 45.10 29.98
C GLN A 191 -29.07 45.02 31.41
N LEU A 192 -29.01 43.85 32.04
CA LEU A 192 -29.51 43.61 33.40
C LEU A 192 -28.82 44.52 34.43
N ASN A 193 -27.52 44.75 34.28
CA ASN A 193 -26.76 45.67 35.15
C ASN A 193 -27.16 47.15 35.00
N LYS A 194 -27.89 47.52 33.94
CA LYS A 194 -28.30 48.90 33.66
C LYS A 194 -29.76 49.18 34.03
N VAL A 195 -30.58 48.15 34.22
CA VAL A 195 -32.01 48.30 34.52
C VAL A 195 -32.21 48.54 36.01
N THR A 196 -32.81 49.68 36.36
CA THR A 196 -33.14 50.07 37.73
C THR A 196 -34.61 49.83 38.08
N ASN A 197 -35.49 49.73 37.08
CA ASN A 197 -36.91 49.42 37.27
C ASN A 197 -37.10 47.95 37.72
N PRO A 198 -37.74 47.69 38.86
CA PRO A 198 -37.91 46.32 39.38
C PRO A 198 -38.69 45.38 38.46
N VAL A 199 -39.73 45.87 37.78
CA VAL A 199 -40.59 45.04 36.93
C VAL A 199 -39.87 44.65 35.64
N GLU A 200 -39.20 45.62 35.01
CA GLU A 200 -38.39 45.36 33.81
C GLU A 200 -37.19 44.46 34.13
N ARG A 201 -36.58 44.64 35.30
CA ARG A 201 -35.48 43.79 35.77
C ARG A 201 -35.90 42.34 35.94
N GLU A 202 -37.09 42.10 36.49
CA GLU A 202 -37.63 40.75 36.66
C GLU A 202 -37.94 40.09 35.30
N GLN A 203 -38.57 40.81 34.37
CA GLN A 203 -38.80 40.31 33.02
C GLN A 203 -37.49 39.95 32.31
N LEU A 204 -36.46 40.78 32.44
CA LEU A 204 -35.15 40.54 31.85
C LEU A 204 -34.40 39.37 32.52
N ASN A 205 -34.56 39.18 33.83
CA ASN A 205 -34.05 38.02 34.57
C ASN A 205 -34.65 36.71 34.05
N GLN A 206 -35.95 36.66 33.77
CA GLN A 206 -36.59 35.46 33.19
C GLN A 206 -35.99 35.10 31.83
N VAL A 207 -35.79 36.10 30.96
CA VAL A 207 -35.14 35.90 29.65
C VAL A 207 -33.68 35.45 29.80
N PHE A 208 -32.98 35.97 30.81
CA PHE A 208 -31.60 35.55 31.12
C PHE A 208 -31.56 34.08 31.56
N LEU A 209 -32.42 33.67 32.49
CA LEU A 209 -32.55 32.28 32.95
C LEU A 209 -32.90 31.31 31.82
N GLU A 210 -33.79 31.70 30.90
CA GLU A 210 -34.06 30.89 29.69
C GLU A 210 -32.83 30.72 28.79
N ALA A 211 -32.02 31.79 28.64
CA ALA A 211 -30.78 31.72 27.88
C ALA A 211 -29.75 30.79 28.55
N GLU A 212 -29.71 30.74 29.90
CA GLU A 212 -28.87 29.77 30.63
C GLU A 212 -29.29 28.33 30.40
N ARG A 213 -30.60 28.05 30.44
CA ARG A 213 -31.11 26.70 30.14
C ARG A 213 -30.78 26.27 28.71
N LYS A 214 -30.88 27.19 27.74
CA LYS A 214 -30.50 26.94 26.34
C LYS A 214 -29.00 26.70 26.19
N LEU A 215 -28.17 27.45 26.93
CA LEU A 215 -26.71 27.25 26.95
C LEU A 215 -26.35 25.87 27.48
N MET A 216 -26.92 25.46 28.62
CA MET A 216 -26.67 24.16 29.23
C MET A 216 -27.03 22.99 28.30
N LYS A 217 -28.17 23.09 27.59
CA LYS A 217 -28.57 22.08 26.58
C LYS A 217 -27.58 22.00 25.42
N ALA A 218 -27.12 23.14 24.91
CA ALA A 218 -26.14 23.19 23.83
C ALA A 218 -24.76 22.65 24.25
N GLU A 219 -24.35 22.90 25.50
CA GLU A 219 -23.11 22.36 26.08
C GLU A 219 -23.16 20.83 26.20
N MET A 220 -24.27 20.25 26.67
CA MET A 220 -24.44 18.79 26.70
C MET A 220 -24.43 18.16 25.29
N GLU A 221 -25.11 18.79 24.32
CA GLU A 221 -25.14 18.30 22.93
C GLU A 221 -23.73 18.31 22.31
N LEU A 222 -22.94 19.36 22.58
CA LEU A 222 -21.55 19.44 22.13
C LEU A 222 -20.70 18.32 22.76
N GLU A 223 -20.81 18.13 24.07
CA GLU A 223 -20.04 17.09 24.78
C GLU A 223 -20.37 15.68 24.28
N PHE A 224 -21.65 15.41 24.02
CA PHE A 224 -22.10 14.14 23.45
C PHE A 224 -21.48 13.89 22.06
N ASN A 225 -21.52 14.89 21.18
CA ASN A 225 -20.94 14.78 19.84
C ASN A 225 -19.41 14.62 19.86
N GLU A 226 -18.71 15.29 20.77
CA GLU A 226 -17.25 15.12 20.93
C GLU A 226 -16.88 13.73 21.46
N LYS A 227 -17.70 13.16 22.37
CA LYS A 227 -17.54 11.77 22.85
C LYS A 227 -17.75 10.74 21.74
N GLU A 228 -18.81 10.89 20.94
CA GLU A 228 -19.05 10.00 19.80
C GLU A 228 -17.94 10.08 18.76
N LYS A 229 -17.45 11.28 18.43
CA LYS A 229 -16.30 11.45 17.54
C LYS A 229 -15.07 10.68 18.06
N THR A 230 -14.77 10.81 19.35
CA THR A 230 -13.63 10.14 19.99
C THR A 230 -13.79 8.61 19.94
N SER A 231 -15.01 8.11 20.19
CA SER A 231 -15.34 6.68 20.11
C SER A 231 -15.14 6.11 18.69
N LEU A 232 -15.58 6.84 17.65
CA LEU A 232 -15.36 6.46 16.26
C LEU A 232 -13.87 6.41 15.90
N SER A 233 -13.09 7.40 16.34
CA SER A 233 -11.64 7.41 16.12
C SER A 233 -10.93 6.23 16.79
N LEU A 234 -11.38 5.82 17.99
CA LEU A 234 -10.86 4.62 18.64
C LEU A 234 -11.15 3.35 17.82
N ARG A 235 -12.34 3.28 17.22
CA ARG A 235 -12.79 2.12 16.42
C ARG A 235 -12.04 1.96 15.10
N VAL A 236 -11.57 3.06 14.51
CA VAL A 236 -10.63 3.04 13.37
C VAL A 236 -9.32 2.36 13.80
N LYS A 237 -8.74 2.81 14.92
CA LYS A 237 -7.50 2.24 15.45
C LYS A 237 -7.61 0.74 15.75
N GLU A 238 -8.74 0.30 16.33
CA GLU A 238 -9.00 -1.13 16.57
C GLU A 238 -9.12 -1.96 15.28
N LEU A 239 -9.58 -1.36 14.18
CA LEU A 239 -9.63 -2.04 12.88
C LEU A 239 -8.26 -2.15 12.24
N GLU A 240 -7.43 -1.10 12.33
CA GLU A 240 -6.03 -1.12 11.89
C GLU A 240 -5.26 -2.23 12.61
N ASP A 241 -5.39 -2.32 13.94
CA ASP A 241 -4.76 -3.37 14.74
C ASP A 241 -5.22 -4.78 14.34
N LYS A 242 -6.50 -4.94 13.99
CA LYS A 242 -7.06 -6.22 13.51
C LYS A 242 -6.53 -6.60 12.13
N LEU A 243 -6.45 -5.63 11.21
CA LEU A 243 -5.87 -5.84 9.89
C LEU A 243 -4.43 -6.31 10.02
N GLU A 244 -3.65 -5.63 10.86
CA GLU A 244 -2.25 -5.97 11.06
C GLU A 244 -2.09 -7.39 11.63
N LYS A 245 -2.90 -7.76 12.62
CA LYS A 245 -2.90 -9.12 13.16
C LYS A 245 -3.25 -10.17 12.09
N GLU A 246 -4.23 -9.91 11.23
CA GLU A 246 -4.57 -10.85 10.15
C GLU A 246 -3.48 -10.93 9.09
N ARG A 247 -2.82 -9.82 8.74
CA ARG A 247 -1.66 -9.82 7.84
C ARG A 247 -0.53 -10.69 8.41
N GLN A 248 -0.20 -10.53 9.68
CA GLN A 248 0.82 -11.34 10.36
C GLN A 248 0.44 -12.82 10.39
N ASN A 249 -0.84 -13.17 10.57
CA ASN A 249 -1.29 -14.56 10.51
C ASN A 249 -1.11 -15.17 9.10
N VAL A 250 -1.40 -14.40 8.04
CA VAL A 250 -1.19 -14.86 6.66
C VAL A 250 0.30 -15.04 6.39
N LEU A 251 1.14 -14.10 6.83
CA LEU A 251 2.60 -14.22 6.73
C LEU A 251 3.13 -15.44 7.49
N GLY A 252 2.71 -15.67 8.73
CA GLY A 252 3.11 -16.85 9.50
C GLY A 252 2.66 -18.18 8.88
N ALA A 253 1.48 -18.21 8.23
CA ALA A 253 1.04 -19.38 7.47
C ALA A 253 1.92 -19.64 6.24
N ILE A 254 2.41 -18.57 5.60
CA ILE A 254 3.39 -18.65 4.51
C ILE A 254 4.73 -19.19 5.05
N GLU A 255 5.24 -18.64 6.15
CA GLU A 255 6.49 -19.07 6.80
C GLU A 255 6.49 -20.57 7.15
N LYS A 256 5.41 -21.04 7.80
CA LYS A 256 5.29 -22.46 8.16
C LYS A 256 5.33 -23.36 6.93
N ARG A 257 4.64 -22.97 5.86
CA ARG A 257 4.56 -23.77 4.64
C ARG A 257 5.88 -23.78 3.87
N VAL A 258 6.66 -22.71 3.98
CA VAL A 258 8.04 -22.64 3.48
C VAL A 258 8.93 -23.63 4.21
N GLU A 259 8.80 -23.73 5.53
CA GLU A 259 9.58 -24.69 6.31
C GLU A 259 9.20 -26.14 5.95
N ASP A 260 7.91 -26.43 5.78
CA ASP A 260 7.43 -27.74 5.32
C ASP A 260 8.02 -28.10 3.93
N ILE A 261 8.10 -27.15 2.99
CA ILE A 261 8.67 -27.37 1.65
C ILE A 261 10.19 -27.57 1.70
N LYS A 262 10.91 -26.82 2.55
CA LYS A 262 12.35 -27.02 2.76
C LYS A 262 12.63 -28.41 3.31
N GLU A 263 11.82 -28.89 4.24
CA GLU A 263 11.99 -30.22 4.83
C GLU A 263 11.70 -31.33 3.81
N VAL A 264 10.66 -31.19 2.98
CA VAL A 264 10.40 -32.12 1.86
C VAL A 264 11.57 -32.15 0.87
N SER A 265 12.17 -30.99 0.57
CA SER A 265 13.33 -30.88 -0.32
C SER A 265 14.59 -31.52 0.29
N ARG A 266 14.76 -31.39 1.61
CA ARG A 266 15.84 -32.03 2.37
C ARG A 266 15.70 -33.55 2.39
N ILE A 267 14.49 -34.06 2.59
CA ILE A 267 14.20 -35.51 2.56
C ILE A 267 14.42 -36.08 1.15
N ALA A 268 14.02 -35.35 0.10
CA ALA A 268 14.23 -35.74 -1.29
C ALA A 268 15.72 -35.82 -1.67
N SER A 269 16.55 -34.89 -1.18
CA SER A 269 18.00 -34.90 -1.41
C SER A 269 18.73 -35.99 -0.61
N VAL A 270 18.26 -36.33 0.59
CA VAL A 270 18.80 -37.47 1.37
C VAL A 270 18.43 -38.82 0.76
N SER A 271 17.23 -38.93 0.17
CA SER A 271 16.73 -40.17 -0.46
C SER A 271 17.41 -40.53 -1.78
N GLN A 272 18.21 -39.64 -2.36
CA GLN A 272 19.01 -39.91 -3.58
C GLN A 272 20.34 -40.63 -3.30
N SER A 273 20.62 -41.03 -2.05
CA SER A 273 21.91 -41.62 -1.66
C SER A 273 21.94 -43.15 -1.45
N SER A 274 20.84 -43.88 -1.67
CA SER A 274 20.90 -45.35 -1.67
C SER A 274 19.88 -46.03 -2.59
N GLU A 275 20.44 -46.69 -3.60
CA GLU A 275 19.91 -47.74 -4.50
C GLU A 275 19.10 -47.36 -5.76
N PRO A 276 19.43 -48.02 -6.91
CA PRO A 276 18.78 -47.79 -8.19
C PRO A 276 17.58 -48.72 -8.31
N LEU A 277 16.37 -48.22 -8.62
CA LEU A 277 15.30 -49.00 -9.26
C LEU A 277 14.07 -48.14 -9.60
N GLY A 278 13.81 -47.96 -10.89
CA GLY A 278 12.62 -48.56 -11.52
C GLY A 278 11.21 -48.18 -11.06
N ARG A 279 10.97 -47.13 -10.26
CA ARG A 279 9.60 -46.80 -9.77
C ARG A 279 9.07 -45.39 -9.98
N PHE A 280 9.70 -44.56 -10.83
CA PHE A 280 9.15 -43.24 -11.22
C PHE A 280 8.51 -43.19 -12.62
N ALA A 281 8.03 -44.32 -13.14
CA ALA A 281 7.17 -44.37 -14.34
C ALA A 281 5.70 -43.92 -14.08
N ARG A 282 5.45 -43.08 -13.07
CA ARG A 282 4.13 -42.51 -12.75
C ARG A 282 4.20 -41.04 -12.35
N LEU A 283 4.98 -40.23 -13.06
CA LEU A 283 4.79 -38.78 -13.10
C LEU A 283 4.83 -38.21 -14.53
N GLY A 284 5.16 -39.02 -15.55
CA GLY A 284 5.02 -38.68 -16.97
C GLY A 284 3.60 -38.88 -17.52
N ARG A 285 2.56 -38.73 -16.70
CA ARG A 285 1.14 -38.85 -17.11
C ARG A 285 0.27 -37.67 -16.65
N ALA A 286 0.88 -36.58 -16.20
CA ALA A 286 0.24 -35.29 -15.99
C ALA A 286 0.72 -34.23 -17.02
N ALA A 287 1.55 -34.65 -17.99
CA ALA A 287 2.07 -33.79 -19.06
C ALA A 287 1.27 -33.93 -20.37
N ASP A 288 0.33 -34.87 -20.45
CA ASP A 288 -0.51 -35.07 -21.64
C ASP A 288 -1.87 -34.34 -21.55
N ASP A 289 -2.28 -33.87 -20.36
CA ASP A 289 -3.60 -33.23 -20.13
C ASP A 289 -3.63 -31.70 -20.36
N ILE A 290 -2.57 -31.10 -20.93
CA ILE A 290 -2.53 -29.66 -21.27
C ILE A 290 -2.62 -29.41 -22.78
N THR A 291 -2.56 -30.47 -23.60
CA THR A 291 -2.61 -30.35 -25.07
C THR A 291 -4.03 -30.32 -25.65
N ASP A 292 -5.08 -30.58 -24.85
CA ASP A 292 -6.47 -30.68 -25.31
C ASP A 292 -7.34 -29.46 -24.98
N PHE A 293 -6.79 -28.36 -24.45
CA PHE A 293 -7.56 -27.12 -24.18
C PHE A 293 -7.27 -25.96 -25.15
N VAL A 294 -6.39 -26.16 -26.15
CA VAL A 294 -5.99 -25.11 -27.11
C VAL A 294 -6.69 -25.23 -28.47
N HIS A 295 -7.67 -26.13 -28.63
CA HIS A 295 -8.35 -26.29 -29.93
C HIS A 295 -9.70 -25.55 -30.10
N ASP A 296 -10.17 -24.78 -29.11
CA ASP A 296 -11.52 -24.19 -29.13
C ASP A 296 -11.59 -22.65 -29.14
N CYS A 297 -10.54 -21.95 -29.61
CA CYS A 297 -10.57 -20.49 -29.83
C CYS A 297 -9.95 -20.03 -31.17
N ALA A 298 -9.94 -20.89 -32.18
CA ALA A 298 -9.55 -20.54 -33.55
C ALA A 298 -10.65 -20.90 -34.57
N THR A 299 -11.75 -20.16 -34.46
CA THR A 299 -12.65 -19.75 -35.55
C THR A 299 -12.88 -18.27 -35.28
N ASP A 300 -12.28 -17.29 -35.97
CA ASP A 300 -11.83 -17.21 -37.36
C ASP A 300 -10.33 -16.84 -37.51
#